data_AF-A0A5K1FKS0-F1
#
_entry.id   AF-A0A5K1FKS0-F1
#
_cell.length_a   1.000
_cell.length_b   1.000
_cell.length_c   1.000
_cell.angle_alpha   90.00
_cell.angle_beta   90.00
_cell.angle_gamma   90.00
#
_symmetry.space_group_name_H-M   'P 1'
#
loop_
_entity.id
_entity.type
_entity.pdbx_description
1 polymer ?
#
loop_
_entity_poly.entity_id
_entity_poly.type
_entity_poly.pdbx_seq_one_letter_code
_entity_poly.pdbx_strand_id
1 'polypeptide(L)' 'GVQPLSWATRIKVAIGAAEGLTFLHNAERQVIYRDFKASNILLDA' A
#
# COMPACT_ATOMS: atom_id res chain seq x y z
N GLY A 1 8.37 -22.19 9.09
CA GLY A 1 7.67 -21.47 8.01
C GLY A 1 7.33 -20.08 8.51
N VAL A 2 7.34 -19.06 7.65
CA VAL A 2 6.91 -17.70 8.01
C VAL A 2 5.43 -17.75 8.38
N GLN A 3 5.09 -17.25 9.56
CA GLN A 3 3.68 -17.15 9.98
C GLN A 3 2.98 -16.10 9.13
N PRO A 4 1.82 -16.42 8.50
CA PRO A 4 1.09 -15.45 7.71
C PRO A 4 0.61 -14.30 8.60
N LEU A 5 0.67 -13.07 8.06
CA LEU A 5 0.08 -11.91 8.72
C LEU A 5 -1.40 -12.14 9.00
N SER A 6 -1.85 -11.69 10.17
CA SER A 6 -3.27 -11.69 10.53
C SER A 6 -4.10 -10.92 9.51
N TRP A 7 -5.39 -11.26 9.38
CA TRP A 7 -6.30 -10.53 8.50
C TRP A 7 -6.36 -9.05 8.84
N ALA A 8 -6.43 -8.72 10.14
CA ALA A 8 -6.44 -7.34 10.61
C ALA A 8 -5.18 -6.56 10.17
N THR A 9 -4.01 -7.19 10.22
CA THR A 9 -2.76 -6.57 9.75
C THR A 9 -2.79 -6.32 8.24
N ARG A 10 -3.28 -7.28 7.45
CA ARG A 10 -3.40 -7.12 5.99
C ARG A 10 -4.33 -5.98 5.62
N ILE A 11 -5.44 -5.81 6.33
CA ILE A 11 -6.37 -4.68 6.12
C ILE A 11 -5.70 -3.35 6.45
N LYS A 12 -4.94 -3.25 7.55
CA LYS A 12 -4.18 -2.03 7.88
C LYS A 12 -3.17 -1.66 6.78
N VAL A 13 -2.44 -2.64 6.25
CA VAL A 13 -1.51 -2.44 5.12
C VAL A 13 -2.25 -1.93 3.88
N ALA A 14 -3.40 -2.53 3.54
CA ALA A 14 -4.20 -2.13 2.39
C ALA A 14 -4.73 -0.69 2.53
N ILE A 15 -5.16 -0.29 3.73
CA ILE A 15 -5.60 1.07 4.03
C ILE A 15 -4.44 2.06 3.82
N GLY A 16 -3.26 1.80 4.39
CA GLY A 16 -2.10 2.68 4.20
C GLY A 16 -1.65 2.79 2.74
N ALA A 17 -1.69 1.69 2.00
CA ALA A 17 -1.41 1.71 0.56
C ALA A 17 -2.43 2.55 -0.24
N ALA A 18 -3.73 2.47 0.13
CA ALA A 18 -4.78 3.28 -0.47
C ALA A 18 -4.60 4.77 -0.13
N GLU A 19 -4.25 5.11 1.11
CA GLU A 19 -3.92 6.49 1.52
C GLU A 19 -2.76 7.07 0.70
N GLY A 20 -1.71 6.28 0.46
CA GLY A 20 -0.60 6.66 -0.42
C GLY A 20 -1.03 6.92 -1.87
N LEU A 21 -1.92 6.09 -2.42
CA LEU A 21 -2.49 6.34 -3.75
C LEU A 21 -3.36 7.60 -3.79
N THR A 22 -4.20 7.81 -2.76
CA THR A 22 -5.01 9.02 -2.63
C THR A 22 -4.14 10.27 -2.57
N PHE A 23 -3.02 10.22 -1.83
CA PHE A 23 -2.05 11.31 -1.78
C PHE A 23 -1.49 11.64 -3.17
N LEU A 24 -1.05 10.64 -3.94
CA LEU A 24 -0.50 10.84 -5.28
C LEU A 24 -1.53 11.38 -6.28
N HIS A 25 -2.79 10.93 -6.17
CA HIS A 25 -3.86 11.32 -7.09
C HIS A 25 -4.47 12.69 -6.76
N ASN A 26 -4.32 13.17 -5.53
CA ASN A 26 -4.81 14.48 -5.09
C ASN A 26 -3.75 15.60 -5.16
N ALA A 27 -2.52 15.29 -5.59
CA ALA A 27 -1.50 16.30 -5.80
C ALA A 27 -1.86 17.24 -6.98
N GLU A 28 -1.41 18.51 -6.92
CA GLU A 28 -1.64 19.52 -7.98
C GLU A 28 -1.22 18.99 -9.36
N ARG A 29 -0.09 18.29 -9.40
CA ARG A 29 0.27 17.43 -10.52
C ARG A 29 -0.05 15.99 -10.15
N GLN A 30 -1.16 15.47 -10.68
CA GLN A 30 -1.57 14.09 -10.45
C GLN A 30 -0.51 13.09 -10.93
N VAL A 31 -0.09 12.19 -10.05
CA VAL A 31 0.93 11.17 -10.34
C VAL A 31 0.27 9.80 -10.46
N ILE A 32 0.45 9.14 -11.61
CA ILE A 32 0.00 7.75 -11.82
C ILE A 32 1.15 6.79 -11.51
N TYR A 33 1.02 5.98 -10.45
CA TYR A 33 2.05 5.03 -9.99
C TYR A 33 2.33 3.88 -10.98
N ARG A 34 1.30 3.41 -11.70
CA ARG A 34 1.33 2.37 -12.77
C ARG A 34 1.75 0.96 -12.38
N ASP A 35 2.59 0.75 -11.37
CA ASP A 35 3.09 -0.58 -10.98
C ASP A 35 2.59 -1.03 -9.60
N PHE A 36 1.27 -0.95 -9.38
CA PHE A 36 0.66 -1.32 -8.11
C PHE A 36 0.51 -2.84 -7.97
N LYS A 37 1.44 -3.47 -7.24
CA LYS A 37 1.48 -4.93 -7.00
C LYS A 37 2.07 -5.25 -5.63
N ALA A 38 1.78 -6.46 -5.13
CA ALA A 38 2.17 -6.89 -3.78
C ALA A 38 3.69 -6.83 -3.52
N SER A 39 4.53 -7.13 -4.53
CA SER A 39 5.99 -7.07 -4.39
C SER A 39 6.54 -5.66 -4.19
N ASN A 40 5.74 -4.63 -4.46
CA ASN A 40 6.12 -3.22 -4.33
C ASN A 40 5.59 -2.58 -3.03
N ILE A 41 4.83 -3.32 -2.22
CA ILE A 41 4.36 -2.88 -0.90
C ILE A 41 5.40 -3.32 0.13
N LEU A 42 6.19 -2.36 0.61
CA LEU A 42 7.20 -2.61 1.65
C LEU A 42 6.54 -2.62 3.03
N LEU A 43 6.95 -3.55 3.88
CA LEU A 43 6.51 -3.67 5.26
C LEU A 43 7.67 -3.37 6.20
N ASP A 44 7.37 -2.79 7.35
CA ASP A 44 8.35 -2.56 8.41
C ASP A 44 8.71 -3.87 9.14
N ALA A 45 9.80 -3.81 9.92
CA ALA A 45 10.32 -4.92 10.73
C ALA A 45 9.46 -5.23 11.97
#